data_AF-A0A2D5AP06-F1
#
_entry.id   AF-A0A2D5AP06-F1
#
_cell.length_a   1.000
_cell.length_b   1.000
_cell.length_c   1.000
_cell.angle_alpha   90.00
_cell.angle_beta   90.00
_cell.angle_gamma   90.00
#
_symmetry.space_group_name_H-M   'P 1'
#
loop_
_entity.id
_entity.type
_entity.pdbx_description
1 polymer ?
#
loop_
_entity_poly.entity_id
_entity_poly.type
_entity_poly.pdbx_seq_one_letter_code
_entity_poly.pdbx_strand_id
1 'polypeptide(L)'
;MQDTAQEIVQNLQEAGYEALFAGGCVRDFLRAVLPKDFDIATSARPDQILELYPKGDTIGAHFGVILVKKAGQHFEIATFREDGKYKDGRRPESVSFSTAKKDAQRRDFTINGLFYNPVKRELIDYVGGKTDIESKIIRAIGDPEARFEEDYLRLLRAIRFATVLDFEIEDSTWSAIQAKAANICCVAAERIRQELDRIWVNENRLRGFDLLASSGLMKAIYPEIINLQGCEQPPQWHPEGDVFVHTRLMLSLLPTDASLPLVLSVLFHDIGKPATFSYDPDEDRIRFNGHDKIGAKMTEGILSRLRYSNAVIDATTAGVSNHMAFKDVQKMRAPKLKRFMARETFCDELELHRVDCESSNGNLENYHFLRNKLEEFESEPLIPPPIITGHDLIEREIPEGPRYGEILRRAQDLQLEGILTSREDALQWLETELS
;
A
#
# COMPACT_ATOMS: atom_id res chain seq x y z
N MET A 1 15.41 3.96 22.65
CA MET A 1 14.59 5.03 22.04
C MET A 1 13.84 5.83 23.08
N GLN A 2 12.94 5.22 23.86
CA GLN A 2 12.19 5.93 24.90
C GLN A 2 13.10 6.67 25.90
N ASP A 3 14.11 6.00 26.46
CA ASP A 3 15.03 6.63 27.42
C ASP A 3 15.76 7.83 26.82
N THR A 4 16.19 7.72 25.56
CA THR A 4 16.84 8.82 24.82
C THR A 4 15.88 9.97 24.57
N ALA A 5 14.61 9.70 24.22
CA ALA A 5 13.59 10.73 24.07
C ALA A 5 13.29 11.42 25.40
N GLN A 6 13.21 10.66 26.50
CA GLN A 6 13.02 11.19 27.84
C GLN A 6 14.19 12.08 28.27
N GLU A 7 15.43 11.68 27.97
CA GLU A 7 16.62 12.48 28.23
C GLU A 7 16.60 13.80 27.43
N ILE A 8 16.13 13.79 26.17
CA ILE A 8 15.97 15.03 25.39
C ILE A 8 14.94 15.95 26.05
N VAL A 9 13.80 15.41 26.47
CA VAL A 9 12.79 16.18 27.20
C VAL A 9 13.36 16.75 28.51
N GLN A 10 14.11 15.94 29.26
CA GLN A 10 14.74 16.38 30.50
C GLN A 10 15.73 17.53 30.26
N ASN A 11 16.60 17.43 29.26
CA ASN A 11 17.57 18.48 28.93
C ASN A 11 16.88 19.80 28.56
N LEU A 12 15.79 19.74 27.79
CA LEU A 12 15.00 20.92 27.44
C LEU A 12 14.34 21.55 28.69
N GLN A 13 13.83 20.71 29.60
CA GLN A 13 13.23 21.17 30.86
C GLN A 13 14.27 21.80 31.80
N GLU A 14 15.46 21.22 31.91
CA GLU A 14 16.59 21.76 32.69
C GLU A 14 17.09 23.10 32.13
N ALA A 15 17.00 23.30 30.82
CA ALA A 15 17.26 24.57 30.15
C ALA A 15 16.13 25.61 30.30
N GLY A 16 15.05 25.29 31.03
CA GLY A 16 13.95 26.20 31.35
C GLY A 16 12.80 26.21 30.35
N TYR A 17 12.75 25.27 29.40
CA TYR A 17 11.67 25.15 28.43
C TYR A 17 10.64 24.10 28.83
N GLU A 18 9.37 24.31 28.47
CA GLU A 18 8.40 23.22 28.51
C GLU A 18 8.71 22.22 27.39
N ALA A 19 8.76 20.93 27.70
CA ALA A 19 8.97 19.87 26.72
C ALA A 19 8.17 18.62 27.10
N LEU A 20 7.49 18.02 26.12
CA LEU A 20 6.52 16.95 26.29
C LEU A 20 6.63 15.97 25.12
N PHE A 21 6.28 14.70 25.34
CA PHE A 21 5.92 13.81 24.25
C PHE A 21 4.57 14.22 23.67
N ALA A 22 4.39 14.09 22.36
CA ALA A 22 3.20 14.56 21.66
C ALA A 22 2.71 13.55 20.60
N GLY A 23 1.42 13.61 20.26
CA GLY A 23 0.90 12.91 19.08
C GLY A 23 0.76 11.40 19.26
N GLY A 24 1.17 10.65 18.23
CA GLY A 24 0.90 9.21 18.11
C GLY A 24 1.52 8.37 19.24
N CYS A 25 2.70 8.75 19.72
CA CYS A 25 3.37 8.01 20.78
C CYS A 25 2.58 8.05 22.10
N VAL A 26 1.94 9.18 22.41
CA VAL A 26 1.11 9.33 23.61
C VAL A 26 -0.16 8.48 23.50
N ARG A 27 -0.80 8.50 22.33
CA ARG A 27 -1.97 7.65 22.04
C ARG A 27 -1.62 6.17 22.19
N ASP A 28 -0.51 5.75 21.61
CA ASP A 28 -0.12 4.34 21.61
C ASP A 28 0.26 3.88 23.02
N PHE A 29 0.91 4.73 23.83
CA PHE A 29 1.11 4.45 25.27
C PHE A 29 -0.19 4.23 26.02
N LEU A 30 -1.22 5.06 25.81
CA LEU A 30 -2.52 4.89 26.47
C LEU A 30 -3.25 3.62 26.02
N ARG A 31 -2.94 3.12 24.82
CA ARG A 31 -3.44 1.85 24.30
C ARG A 31 -2.60 0.63 24.71
N ALA A 32 -1.59 0.82 25.56
CA ALA A 32 -0.60 -0.20 25.92
C ALA A 32 0.16 -0.80 24.72
N VAL A 33 0.34 -0.02 23.66
CA VAL A 33 1.13 -0.37 22.47
C VAL A 33 2.45 0.38 22.53
N LEU A 34 3.56 -0.31 22.28
CA LEU A 34 4.88 0.33 22.25
C LEU A 34 4.99 1.29 21.05
N PRO A 35 5.26 2.59 21.26
CA PRO A 35 5.47 3.53 20.15
C PRO A 35 6.70 3.16 19.31
N LYS A 36 6.60 3.31 18.00
CA LYS A 36 7.73 3.11 17.07
C LYS A 36 8.67 4.31 17.02
N ASP A 37 8.11 5.49 17.28
CA ASP A 37 8.70 6.81 17.17
C ASP A 37 8.21 7.69 18.33
N PHE A 38 8.98 8.72 18.66
CA PHE A 38 8.72 9.64 19.75
C PHE A 38 8.85 11.07 19.27
N ASP A 39 7.70 11.72 19.08
CA ASP A 39 7.64 13.15 18.77
C ASP A 39 7.71 13.96 20.06
N ILE A 40 8.56 14.99 20.07
CA ILE A 40 8.76 15.88 21.20
C ILE A 40 8.22 17.26 20.82
N ALA A 41 7.34 17.81 21.63
CA ALA A 41 6.84 19.16 21.49
C ALA A 41 7.36 20.06 22.62
N THR A 42 7.80 21.28 22.31
CA THR A 42 8.46 22.15 23.29
C THR A 42 8.13 23.63 23.11
N SER A 43 8.27 24.42 24.17
CA SER A 43 8.24 25.89 24.07
C SER A 43 9.54 26.49 23.51
N ALA A 44 10.62 25.71 23.42
CA ALA A 44 11.89 26.15 22.85
C ALA A 44 11.74 26.42 21.34
N ARG A 45 12.27 27.55 20.88
CA ARG A 45 12.31 27.93 19.46
C ARG A 45 13.41 27.17 18.71
N PRO A 46 13.36 27.08 17.37
CA PRO A 46 14.35 26.34 16.58
C PRO A 46 15.80 26.73 16.87
N ASP A 47 16.09 28.02 16.99
CA ASP A 47 17.41 28.56 17.37
C ASP A 47 17.85 28.08 18.76
N GLN A 48 16.95 28.12 19.75
CA GLN A 48 17.19 27.64 21.11
C GLN A 48 17.38 26.11 21.18
N ILE A 49 16.67 25.35 20.35
CA ILE A 49 16.86 23.90 20.21
C ILE A 49 18.26 23.63 19.64
N LEU A 50 18.70 24.41 18.64
CA LEU A 50 20.03 24.26 18.03
C LEU A 50 21.18 24.66 18.97
N GLU A 51 20.96 25.55 19.93
CA GLU A 51 21.95 25.82 20.99
C GLU A 51 22.23 24.56 21.84
N LEU A 52 21.17 23.81 22.16
CA LEU A 52 21.28 22.55 22.92
C LEU A 52 21.72 21.37 22.04
N TYR A 53 21.35 21.39 20.76
CA TYR A 53 21.64 20.33 19.79
C TYR A 53 22.20 20.90 18.47
N PRO A 54 23.48 21.34 18.44
CA PRO A 54 24.06 22.04 17.29
C PRO A 54 24.14 21.23 15.98
N LYS A 55 23.99 19.90 16.07
CA LYS A 55 23.96 18.98 14.92
C LYS A 55 22.53 18.69 14.42
N GLY A 56 21.53 19.42 14.94
CA GLY A 56 20.14 19.29 14.51
C GLY A 56 19.96 19.72 13.04
N ASP A 57 19.16 18.97 12.30
CA ASP A 57 18.82 19.29 10.93
C ASP A 57 17.68 20.32 10.89
N THR A 58 17.83 21.32 10.02
CA THR A 58 16.99 22.52 9.91
C THR A 58 16.03 22.48 8.72
N ILE A 59 15.96 21.37 7.97
CA ILE A 59 15.04 21.20 6.83
C ILE A 59 13.57 21.49 7.21
N GLY A 60 13.18 21.37 8.49
CA GLY A 60 11.86 21.72 9.03
C GLY A 60 11.76 23.03 9.84
N ALA A 61 12.86 23.78 9.98
CA ALA A 61 12.95 24.88 10.95
C ALA A 61 11.94 26.02 10.68
N HIS A 62 11.63 26.29 9.40
CA HIS A 62 10.60 27.24 8.99
C HIS A 62 9.19 26.89 9.49
N PHE A 63 8.97 25.61 9.81
CA PHE A 63 7.72 25.10 10.41
C PHE A 63 7.86 24.87 11.92
N GLY A 64 8.97 25.27 12.52
CA GLY A 64 9.24 25.06 13.94
C GLY A 64 9.68 23.64 14.29
N VAL A 65 10.18 22.85 13.34
CA VAL A 65 10.62 21.46 13.59
C VAL A 65 12.13 21.34 13.37
N ILE A 66 12.83 20.76 14.35
CA ILE A 66 14.25 20.40 14.26
C ILE A 66 14.37 18.88 14.42
N LEU A 67 15.08 18.24 13.50
CA LEU A 67 15.36 16.81 13.58
C LEU A 67 16.70 16.59 14.31
N VAL A 68 16.66 15.96 15.47
CA VAL A 68 17.86 15.70 16.28
C VAL A 68 18.24 14.22 16.16
N LYS A 69 19.51 13.97 15.81
CA LYS A 69 20.09 12.62 15.82
C LYS A 69 20.83 12.37 17.14
N LYS A 70 20.36 11.41 17.93
CA LYS A 70 20.97 11.02 19.22
C LYS A 70 20.96 9.51 19.39
N ALA A 71 22.06 8.93 19.88
CA ALA A 71 22.23 7.48 20.04
C ALA A 71 21.91 6.65 18.77
N GLY A 72 22.22 7.20 17.59
CA GLY A 72 21.92 6.55 16.30
C GLY A 72 20.46 6.65 15.85
N GLN A 73 19.59 7.31 16.62
CA GLN A 73 18.15 7.46 16.36
C GLN A 73 17.80 8.91 16.02
N HIS A 74 16.70 9.10 15.29
CA HIS A 74 16.19 10.41 14.90
C HIS A 74 14.95 10.77 15.74
N PHE A 75 14.90 12.01 16.23
CA PHE A 75 13.79 12.55 17.02
C PHE A 75 13.33 13.87 16.42
N GLU A 76 12.04 14.01 16.20
CA GLU A 76 11.44 15.26 15.77
C GLU A 76 11.10 16.12 17.00
N ILE A 77 11.74 17.30 17.09
CA ILE A 77 11.49 18.28 18.14
C ILE A 77 10.75 19.46 17.51
N ALA A 78 9.48 19.63 17.86
CA ALA A 78 8.61 20.66 17.32
C ALA A 78 8.32 21.74 18.37
N THR A 79 8.53 23.01 18.02
CA THR A 79 8.09 24.14 18.84
C THR A 79 6.56 24.21 18.84
N PHE A 80 5.94 24.41 20.01
CA PHE A 80 4.50 24.65 20.13
C PHE A 80 4.09 25.82 19.25
N ARG A 81 3.01 25.64 18.50
CA ARG A 81 2.61 26.66 17.53
C ARG A 81 1.11 26.74 17.33
N GLU A 82 0.69 27.88 16.82
CA GLU A 82 -0.63 28.15 16.27
C GLU A 82 -0.47 28.36 14.76
N ASP A 83 -1.31 27.70 13.99
CA ASP A 83 -1.29 27.79 12.53
C ASP A 83 -2.15 29.01 12.12
N GLY A 84 -1.60 29.88 11.27
CA GLY A 84 -2.31 31.03 10.69
C GLY A 84 -3.31 30.61 9.61
N LYS A 85 -3.74 31.57 8.78
CA LYS A 85 -4.68 31.28 7.68
C LYS A 85 -4.08 30.27 6.69
N TYR A 86 -4.87 29.28 6.30
CA TYR A 86 -4.50 28.33 5.26
C TYR A 86 -4.92 28.90 3.90
N LYS A 87 -4.02 28.91 2.92
CA LYS A 87 -4.28 29.48 1.60
C LYS A 87 -4.65 28.42 0.55
N ASP A 88 -4.20 27.20 0.77
CA ASP A 88 -4.24 26.10 -0.21
C ASP A 88 -4.72 24.77 0.39
N GLY A 89 -5.30 24.78 1.59
CA GLY A 89 -5.70 23.55 2.28
C GLY A 89 -4.50 22.65 2.63
N ARG A 90 -3.30 23.21 2.86
CA ARG A 90 -2.10 22.46 3.24
C ARG A 90 -1.22 23.19 4.24
N ARG A 91 -0.82 24.43 3.94
CA ARG A 91 0.15 25.17 4.77
C ARG A 91 -0.45 26.47 5.27
N PRO A 92 -0.31 26.78 6.57
CA PRO A 92 -0.64 28.11 7.05
C PRO A 92 0.34 29.12 6.44
N GLU A 93 -0.14 30.31 6.09
CA GLU A 93 0.69 31.42 5.58
C GLU A 93 1.77 31.85 6.58
N SER A 94 1.51 31.64 7.87
CA SER A 94 2.42 31.96 8.96
C SER A 94 2.19 31.01 10.12
N VAL A 95 3.26 30.73 10.85
CA VAL A 95 3.24 29.99 12.11
C VAL A 95 3.58 30.95 13.23
N SER A 96 2.80 30.95 14.31
CA SER A 96 3.12 31.70 15.52
C SER A 96 3.45 30.74 16.66
N PHE A 97 4.61 30.88 17.29
CA PHE A 97 4.96 30.05 18.44
C PHE A 97 4.08 30.37 19.64
N SER A 98 3.67 29.33 20.37
CA SER A 98 2.53 29.37 21.27
C SER A 98 2.68 28.43 22.48
N THR A 99 1.56 28.13 23.15
CA THR A 99 1.49 27.21 24.28
C THR A 99 1.10 25.79 23.84
N ALA A 100 1.36 24.80 24.69
CA ALA A 100 0.92 23.42 24.48
C ALA A 100 -0.59 23.32 24.20
N LYS A 101 -1.42 24.10 24.91
CA LYS A 101 -2.88 24.12 24.71
C LYS A 101 -3.28 24.56 23.30
N LYS A 102 -2.66 25.62 22.77
CA LYS A 102 -2.91 26.09 21.41
C LYS A 102 -2.37 25.13 20.36
N ASP A 103 -1.23 24.49 20.63
CA ASP A 103 -0.69 23.42 19.76
C ASP A 103 -1.61 22.19 19.71
N ALA A 104 -2.23 21.79 20.82
CA ALA A 104 -3.25 20.73 20.81
C ALA A 104 -4.45 21.12 19.94
N GLN A 105 -4.93 22.37 20.05
CA GLN A 105 -6.15 22.82 19.37
C GLN A 105 -6.06 22.85 17.83
N ARG A 106 -4.86 22.93 17.25
CA ARG A 106 -4.65 22.90 15.79
C ARG A 106 -4.46 21.51 15.19
N ARG A 107 -4.39 20.46 16.03
CA ARG A 107 -4.16 19.09 15.57
C ARG A 107 -5.42 18.52 14.92
N ASP A 108 -5.26 17.38 14.23
CA ASP A 108 -6.32 16.78 13.44
C ASP A 108 -7.44 16.18 14.30
N PHE A 109 -7.08 15.25 15.20
CA PHE A 109 -8.03 14.49 16.01
C PHE A 109 -7.66 14.52 17.48
N THR A 110 -8.67 14.46 18.35
CA THR A 110 -8.53 14.50 19.82
C THR A 110 -7.51 13.47 20.31
N ILE A 111 -7.56 12.25 19.77
CA ILE A 111 -6.65 11.15 20.09
C ILE A 111 -5.16 11.45 19.80
N ASN A 112 -4.86 12.43 18.94
CA ASN A 112 -3.50 12.88 18.61
C ASN A 112 -3.17 14.24 19.23
N GLY A 113 -4.13 14.86 19.92
CA GLY A 113 -4.00 16.15 20.61
C GLY A 113 -3.52 16.04 22.06
N LEU A 114 -2.97 14.88 22.44
CA LEU A 114 -2.49 14.57 23.78
C LEU A 114 -1.00 14.85 23.93
N PHE A 115 -0.62 15.22 25.16
CA PHE A 115 0.77 15.34 25.57
C PHE A 115 1.07 14.51 26.80
N TYR A 116 2.31 14.09 26.94
CA TYR A 116 2.79 13.38 28.13
C TYR A 116 4.12 13.95 28.60
N ASN A 117 4.22 14.26 29.89
CA ASN A 117 5.47 14.64 30.53
C ASN A 117 6.16 13.39 31.10
N PRO A 118 7.24 12.88 30.47
CA PRO A 118 7.92 11.66 30.92
C PRO A 118 8.69 11.83 32.24
N VAL A 119 9.10 13.07 32.58
CA VAL A 119 9.83 13.37 33.83
C VAL A 119 8.86 13.39 35.02
N LYS A 120 7.75 14.12 34.88
CA LYS A 120 6.70 14.20 35.92
C LYS A 120 5.75 13.01 35.91
N ARG A 121 5.77 12.20 34.85
CA ARG A 121 4.82 11.11 34.58
C ARG A 121 3.36 11.58 34.58
N GLU A 122 3.11 12.67 33.86
CA GLU A 122 1.83 13.37 33.82
C GLU A 122 1.25 13.38 32.41
N LEU A 123 0.00 12.95 32.26
CA LEU A 123 -0.76 13.08 31.02
C LEU A 123 -1.46 14.45 31.00
N ILE A 124 -1.33 15.15 29.89
CA ILE A 124 -1.94 16.46 29.67
C ILE A 124 -2.88 16.35 28.47
N ASP A 125 -4.17 16.59 28.74
CA ASP A 125 -5.25 16.50 27.75
C ASP A 125 -6.07 17.79 27.75
N TYR A 126 -5.99 18.55 26.65
CA TYR A 126 -6.74 19.80 26.47
C TYR A 126 -7.99 19.64 25.60
N VAL A 127 -8.19 18.46 25.00
CA VAL A 127 -9.14 18.25 23.90
C VAL A 127 -10.05 17.04 24.08
N GLY A 128 -9.93 16.32 25.21
CA GLY A 128 -10.74 15.12 25.51
C GLY A 128 -10.24 13.86 24.80
N GLY A 129 -8.99 13.84 24.34
CA GLY A 129 -8.41 12.72 23.61
C GLY A 129 -8.34 11.42 24.43
N LYS A 130 -8.18 11.51 25.75
CA LYS A 130 -8.16 10.32 26.62
C LYS A 130 -9.50 9.60 26.58
N THR A 131 -10.61 10.33 26.73
CA THR A 131 -11.96 9.78 26.70
C THR A 131 -12.30 9.18 25.35
N ASP A 132 -11.90 9.84 24.25
CA ASP A 132 -12.10 9.29 22.91
C ASP A 132 -11.25 8.04 22.65
N ILE A 133 -10.03 7.93 23.21
CA ILE A 133 -9.24 6.68 23.14
C ILE A 133 -9.94 5.55 23.91
N GLU A 134 -10.40 5.82 25.13
CA GLU A 134 -11.12 4.84 25.97
C GLU A 134 -12.42 4.38 25.29
N SER A 135 -13.09 5.30 24.59
CA SER A 135 -14.34 5.04 23.87
C SER A 135 -14.12 4.52 22.44
N LYS A 136 -12.87 4.40 21.98
CA LYS A 136 -12.49 4.05 20.60
C LYS A 136 -13.12 4.94 19.52
N ILE A 137 -13.02 6.25 19.70
CA ILE A 137 -13.61 7.27 18.81
C ILE A 137 -12.53 8.09 18.09
N ILE A 138 -12.72 8.33 16.80
CA ILE A 138 -12.02 9.33 16.00
C ILE A 138 -12.89 10.58 15.92
N ARG A 139 -12.44 11.67 16.56
CA ARG A 139 -13.15 12.95 16.62
C ARG A 139 -12.23 14.09 16.21
N ALA A 140 -12.69 14.96 15.31
CA ALA A 140 -11.94 16.15 14.93
C ALA A 140 -11.86 17.15 16.10
N ILE A 141 -10.75 17.88 16.21
CA ILE A 141 -10.60 18.90 17.26
C ILE A 141 -11.29 20.20 16.83
N GLY A 142 -12.28 20.64 17.61
CA GLY A 142 -13.06 21.84 17.33
C GLY A 142 -14.18 21.57 16.33
N ASP A 143 -14.45 22.52 15.43
CA ASP A 143 -15.44 22.35 14.36
C ASP A 143 -14.87 21.46 13.22
N PRO A 144 -15.48 20.30 12.90
CA PRO A 144 -14.94 19.39 11.91
C PRO A 144 -14.83 19.96 10.50
N GLU A 145 -15.81 20.77 10.06
CA GLU A 145 -15.78 21.37 8.72
C GLU A 145 -14.61 22.35 8.58
N ALA A 146 -14.48 23.31 9.50
CA ALA A 146 -13.35 24.23 9.53
C ALA A 146 -12.02 23.47 9.63
N ARG A 147 -11.96 22.40 10.44
CA ARG A 147 -10.75 21.58 10.62
C ARG A 147 -10.31 20.90 9.32
N PHE A 148 -11.24 20.49 8.47
CA PHE A 148 -10.92 19.86 7.19
C PHE A 148 -10.64 20.87 6.07
N GLU A 149 -11.21 22.08 6.13
CA GLU A 149 -10.87 23.16 5.19
C GLU A 149 -9.42 23.63 5.31
N GLU A 150 -8.83 23.49 6.50
CA GLU A 150 -7.41 23.77 6.74
C GLU A 150 -6.46 22.77 6.07
N ASP A 151 -6.76 21.46 6.12
CA ASP A 151 -6.00 20.41 5.44
C ASP A 151 -6.91 19.25 5.04
N TYR A 152 -7.26 19.19 3.75
CA TYR A 152 -8.14 18.14 3.22
C TYR A 152 -7.53 16.73 3.33
N LEU A 153 -6.22 16.58 3.58
CA LEU A 153 -5.65 15.26 3.85
C LEU A 153 -6.24 14.66 5.14
N ARG A 154 -6.71 15.49 6.08
CA ARG A 154 -7.34 15.03 7.33
C ARG A 154 -8.57 14.17 7.08
N LEU A 155 -9.29 14.36 5.98
CA LEU A 155 -10.40 13.50 5.56
C LEU A 155 -9.93 12.04 5.45
N LEU A 156 -8.86 11.81 4.71
CA LEU A 156 -8.29 10.48 4.48
C LEU A 156 -7.57 9.94 5.73
N ARG A 157 -6.97 10.82 6.53
CA ARG A 157 -6.37 10.44 7.83
C ARG A 157 -7.41 9.92 8.80
N ALA A 158 -8.62 10.48 8.83
CA ALA A 158 -9.72 9.97 9.66
C ALA A 158 -10.03 8.52 9.29
N ILE A 159 -10.16 8.23 7.98
CA ILE A 159 -10.38 6.87 7.49
C ILE A 159 -9.21 5.96 7.88
N ARG A 160 -7.96 6.39 7.66
CA ARG A 160 -6.79 5.60 8.05
C ARG A 160 -6.79 5.30 9.55
N PHE A 161 -7.03 6.29 10.40
CA PHE A 161 -7.01 6.07 11.85
C PHE A 161 -8.16 5.16 12.28
N ALA A 162 -9.36 5.32 11.72
CA ALA A 162 -10.47 4.41 11.96
C ALA A 162 -10.09 2.97 11.59
N THR A 163 -9.51 2.75 10.41
CA THR A 163 -9.03 1.44 9.95
C THR A 163 -7.92 0.85 10.82
N VAL A 164 -6.82 1.58 11.01
CA VAL A 164 -5.61 1.07 11.66
C VAL A 164 -5.77 0.89 13.16
N LEU A 165 -6.57 1.75 13.81
CA LEU A 165 -6.79 1.68 15.26
C LEU A 165 -8.01 0.83 15.63
N ASP A 166 -8.82 0.49 14.64
CA ASP A 166 -10.15 -0.11 14.78
C ASP A 166 -11.11 0.73 15.67
N PHE A 167 -11.18 2.04 15.37
CA PHE A 167 -12.00 3.02 16.10
C PHE A 167 -13.14 3.52 15.23
N GLU A 168 -14.27 3.91 15.83
CA GLU A 168 -15.42 4.50 15.12
C GLU A 168 -15.21 6.00 14.88
N ILE A 169 -15.74 6.54 13.78
CA ILE A 169 -15.70 7.99 13.51
C ILE A 169 -16.96 8.61 14.09
N GLU A 170 -16.80 9.70 14.86
CA GLU A 170 -17.95 10.39 15.43
C GLU A 170 -18.83 11.08 14.37
N ASP A 171 -20.15 11.07 14.57
CA ASP A 171 -21.18 11.50 13.60
C ASP A 171 -20.94 12.88 12.96
N SER A 172 -20.54 13.91 13.75
CA SER A 172 -20.27 15.25 13.21
C SER A 172 -19.01 15.27 12.35
N THR A 173 -17.98 14.54 12.80
CA THR A 173 -16.74 14.31 12.06
C THR A 173 -17.01 13.54 10.76
N TRP A 174 -17.84 12.50 10.81
CA TRP A 174 -18.24 11.70 9.65
C TRP A 174 -19.03 12.51 8.63
N SER A 175 -20.02 13.28 9.09
CA SER A 175 -20.83 14.15 8.23
C SER A 175 -19.97 15.17 7.49
N ALA A 176 -19.00 15.78 8.18
CA ALA A 176 -18.06 16.71 7.57
C ALA A 176 -17.12 16.02 6.57
N ILE A 177 -16.72 14.77 6.83
CA ILE A 177 -15.94 13.97 5.85
C ILE A 177 -16.74 13.78 4.56
N GLN A 178 -18.00 13.35 4.67
CA GLN A 178 -18.88 13.15 3.51
C GLN A 178 -19.11 14.45 2.73
N ALA A 179 -19.35 15.56 3.43
CA ALA A 179 -19.61 16.86 2.81
C ALA A 179 -18.40 17.40 2.03
N LYS A 180 -17.17 17.12 2.49
CA LYS A 180 -15.92 17.64 1.90
C LYS A 180 -15.13 16.61 1.09
N ALA A 181 -15.63 15.38 0.92
CA ALA A 181 -14.89 14.28 0.29
C ALA A 181 -14.33 14.63 -1.09
N ALA A 182 -15.07 15.39 -1.91
CA ALA A 182 -14.63 15.81 -3.23
C ALA A 182 -13.40 16.73 -3.21
N ASN A 183 -13.17 17.48 -2.13
CA ASN A 183 -12.05 18.39 -1.98
C ASN A 183 -10.69 17.67 -1.78
N ILE A 184 -10.69 16.35 -1.59
CA ILE A 184 -9.44 15.57 -1.52
C ILE A 184 -8.59 15.73 -2.79
N CYS A 185 -9.18 16.08 -3.94
CA CYS A 185 -8.46 16.33 -5.18
C CYS A 185 -7.51 17.54 -5.12
N CYS A 186 -7.67 18.43 -4.14
CA CYS A 186 -6.75 19.53 -3.87
C CYS A 186 -5.43 19.05 -3.23
N VAL A 187 -5.38 17.82 -2.74
CA VAL A 187 -4.23 17.25 -2.05
C VAL A 187 -3.28 16.58 -3.05
N ALA A 188 -1.98 16.80 -2.88
CA ALA A 188 -0.96 16.15 -3.70
C ALA A 188 -1.08 14.62 -3.66
N ALA A 189 -0.98 14.00 -4.84
CA ALA A 189 -1.14 12.56 -5.05
C ALA A 189 -0.26 11.71 -4.14
N GLU A 190 1.00 12.11 -3.91
CA GLU A 190 1.95 11.42 -3.04
C GLU A 190 1.48 11.36 -1.59
N ARG A 191 0.81 12.41 -1.10
CA ARG A 191 0.26 12.45 0.26
C ARG A 191 -0.96 11.54 0.37
N ILE A 192 -1.84 11.56 -0.64
CA ILE A 192 -3.00 10.65 -0.73
C ILE A 192 -2.51 9.20 -0.70
N ARG A 193 -1.53 8.87 -1.56
CA ARG A 193 -0.89 7.56 -1.64
C ARG A 193 -0.36 7.09 -0.28
N GLN A 194 0.38 7.93 0.44
CA GLN A 194 0.95 7.56 1.74
C GLN A 194 -0.10 7.18 2.78
N GLU A 195 -1.26 7.83 2.78
CA GLU A 195 -2.36 7.48 3.69
C GLU A 195 -3.08 6.21 3.23
N LEU A 196 -3.28 6.03 1.91
CA LEU A 196 -3.87 4.83 1.31
C LEU A 196 -3.02 3.58 1.52
N ASP A 197 -1.70 3.66 1.33
CA ASP A 197 -0.79 2.53 1.52
C ASP A 197 -0.93 1.95 2.94
N ARG A 198 -1.07 2.83 3.95
CA ARG A 198 -1.29 2.43 5.35
C ARG A 198 -2.66 1.80 5.59
N ILE A 199 -3.68 2.15 4.80
CA ILE A 199 -5.00 1.50 4.84
C ILE A 199 -4.89 0.12 4.20
N TRP A 200 -4.29 0.03 3.01
CA TRP A 200 -4.25 -1.19 2.20
C TRP A 200 -3.44 -2.31 2.82
N VAL A 201 -2.28 -2.00 3.40
CA VAL A 201 -1.44 -3.04 4.04
C VAL A 201 -1.94 -3.47 5.41
N ASN A 202 -2.90 -2.75 6.01
CA ASN A 202 -3.42 -3.11 7.33
C ASN A 202 -4.38 -4.31 7.25
N GLU A 203 -4.45 -5.12 8.31
CA GLU A 203 -5.37 -6.27 8.38
C GLU A 203 -6.84 -5.85 8.28
N ASN A 204 -7.20 -4.65 8.76
CA ASN A 204 -8.56 -4.12 8.66
C ASN A 204 -8.87 -3.43 7.31
N ARG A 205 -8.08 -3.70 6.26
CA ARG A 205 -8.22 -3.06 4.93
C ARG A 205 -9.64 -3.11 4.35
N LEU A 206 -10.40 -4.18 4.63
CA LEU A 206 -11.82 -4.28 4.26
C LEU A 206 -12.65 -3.14 4.84
N ARG A 207 -12.45 -2.85 6.13
CA ARG A 207 -13.11 -1.73 6.80
C ARG A 207 -12.69 -0.40 6.19
N GLY A 208 -11.41 -0.26 5.83
CA GLY A 208 -10.90 0.90 5.10
C GLY A 208 -11.57 1.08 3.74
N PHE A 209 -11.75 0.00 2.98
CA PHE A 209 -12.48 0.00 1.71
C PHE A 209 -13.93 0.47 1.89
N ASP A 210 -14.65 -0.07 2.87
CA ASP A 210 -16.04 0.27 3.15
C ASP A 210 -16.19 1.74 3.59
N LEU A 211 -15.27 2.23 4.44
CA LEU A 211 -15.23 3.64 4.87
C LEU A 211 -14.88 4.59 3.71
N LEU A 212 -13.94 4.23 2.83
CA LEU A 212 -13.62 5.02 1.64
C LEU A 212 -14.83 5.10 0.69
N ALA A 213 -15.55 4.00 0.49
CA ALA A 213 -16.73 3.97 -0.36
C ALA A 213 -17.87 4.83 0.22
N SER A 214 -18.23 4.59 1.48
CA SER A 214 -19.34 5.28 2.17
C SER A 214 -19.09 6.76 2.47
N SER A 215 -17.83 7.18 2.58
CA SER A 215 -17.46 8.60 2.70
C SER A 215 -17.54 9.37 1.38
N GLY A 216 -17.55 8.69 0.24
CA GLY A 216 -17.40 9.29 -1.07
C GLY A 216 -15.94 9.61 -1.46
N LEU A 217 -14.97 9.35 -0.58
CA LEU A 217 -13.54 9.51 -0.90
C LEU A 217 -13.08 8.54 -1.99
N MET A 218 -13.61 7.31 -1.99
CA MET A 218 -13.34 6.33 -3.06
C MET A 218 -13.72 6.90 -4.42
N LYS A 219 -14.88 7.56 -4.54
CA LYS A 219 -15.32 8.18 -5.80
C LYS A 219 -14.37 9.30 -6.26
N ALA A 220 -13.82 10.07 -5.33
CA ALA A 220 -12.91 11.16 -5.65
C ALA A 220 -11.50 10.68 -6.02
N ILE A 221 -11.03 9.59 -5.41
CA ILE A 221 -9.67 9.07 -5.58
C ILE A 221 -9.60 7.98 -6.67
N TYR A 222 -10.50 7.01 -6.59
CA TYR A 222 -10.62 5.84 -7.46
C TYR A 222 -12.03 5.76 -8.09
N PRO A 223 -12.43 6.72 -8.94
CA PRO A 223 -13.73 6.68 -9.61
C PRO A 223 -13.94 5.36 -10.38
N GLU A 224 -12.87 4.74 -10.86
CA GLU A 224 -12.89 3.46 -11.57
C GLU A 224 -13.42 2.31 -10.69
N ILE A 225 -13.12 2.31 -9.38
CA ILE A 225 -13.62 1.28 -8.44
C ILE A 225 -15.13 1.43 -8.25
N ILE A 226 -15.65 2.65 -8.26
CA ILE A 226 -17.11 2.88 -8.13
C ILE A 226 -17.86 2.30 -9.32
N ASN A 227 -17.25 2.27 -10.51
CA ASN A 227 -17.88 1.67 -11.69
C ASN A 227 -18.06 0.16 -11.60
N LEU A 228 -17.43 -0.51 -10.61
CA LEU A 228 -17.65 -1.93 -10.35
C LEU A 228 -19.03 -2.20 -9.72
N GLN A 229 -19.64 -1.19 -9.08
CA GLN A 229 -20.95 -1.32 -8.45
C GLN A 229 -22.02 -1.54 -9.52
N GLY A 230 -22.81 -2.61 -9.36
CA GLY A 230 -23.84 -3.01 -10.32
C GLY A 230 -23.30 -3.65 -11.61
N CYS A 231 -21.99 -3.87 -11.73
CA CYS A 231 -21.44 -4.67 -12.83
C CYS A 231 -21.72 -6.15 -12.53
N GLU A 232 -22.86 -6.66 -12.98
CA GLU A 232 -23.29 -8.04 -12.75
C GLU A 232 -22.32 -9.06 -13.36
N GLN A 233 -22.21 -10.22 -12.72
CA GLN A 233 -21.35 -11.32 -13.14
C GLN A 233 -22.18 -12.59 -13.35
N PRO A 234 -21.71 -13.56 -14.16
CA PRO A 234 -22.41 -14.83 -14.34
C PRO A 234 -22.65 -15.55 -13.00
N PRO A 235 -23.91 -15.73 -12.54
CA PRO A 235 -24.20 -16.23 -11.19
C PRO A 235 -23.68 -17.64 -10.91
N GLN A 236 -23.49 -18.45 -11.95
CA GLN A 236 -22.95 -19.80 -11.85
C GLN A 236 -21.48 -19.84 -11.39
N TRP A 237 -20.73 -18.77 -11.64
CA TRP A 237 -19.32 -18.63 -11.26
C TRP A 237 -19.15 -17.63 -10.12
N HIS A 238 -20.05 -16.65 -10.05
CA HIS A 238 -20.02 -15.53 -9.12
C HIS A 238 -21.34 -15.43 -8.33
N PRO A 239 -21.62 -16.35 -7.40
CA PRO A 239 -22.83 -16.32 -6.58
C PRO A 239 -22.85 -15.15 -5.57
N GLU A 240 -21.70 -14.56 -5.29
CA GLU A 240 -21.50 -13.45 -4.35
C GLU A 240 -22.10 -12.12 -4.83
N GLY A 241 -22.24 -11.93 -6.15
CA GLY A 241 -22.89 -10.77 -6.74
C GLY A 241 -22.05 -10.02 -7.75
N ASP A 242 -22.11 -8.69 -7.69
CA ASP A 242 -21.41 -7.81 -8.64
C ASP A 242 -19.89 -7.76 -8.39
N VAL A 243 -19.16 -7.17 -9.33
CA VAL A 243 -17.69 -7.06 -9.27
C VAL A 243 -17.21 -6.29 -8.02
N PHE A 244 -18.00 -5.33 -7.51
CA PHE A 244 -17.65 -4.57 -6.32
C PHE A 244 -17.73 -5.45 -5.05
N VAL A 245 -18.79 -6.25 -4.92
CA VAL A 245 -18.95 -7.22 -3.83
C VAL A 245 -17.87 -8.30 -3.89
N HIS A 246 -17.55 -8.80 -5.08
CA HIS A 246 -16.45 -9.75 -5.30
C HIS A 246 -15.11 -9.20 -4.81
N THR A 247 -14.72 -8.02 -5.28
CA THR A 247 -13.47 -7.34 -4.87
C THR A 247 -13.41 -7.13 -3.36
N ARG A 248 -14.53 -6.71 -2.77
CA ARG A 248 -14.67 -6.53 -1.32
C ARG A 248 -14.46 -7.85 -0.57
N LEU A 249 -15.03 -8.95 -1.04
CA LEU A 249 -14.85 -10.28 -0.42
C LEU A 249 -13.41 -10.75 -0.52
N MET A 250 -12.74 -10.59 -1.67
CA MET A 250 -11.32 -10.93 -1.83
C MET A 250 -10.41 -10.20 -0.84
N LEU A 251 -10.66 -8.90 -0.60
CA LEU A 251 -9.89 -8.11 0.38
C LEU A 251 -9.97 -8.70 1.80
N SER A 252 -11.06 -9.39 2.13
CA SER A 252 -11.28 -10.02 3.43
C SER A 252 -10.52 -11.35 3.61
N LEU A 253 -10.12 -11.98 2.51
CA LEU A 253 -9.45 -13.29 2.48
C LEU A 253 -7.93 -13.19 2.35
N LEU A 254 -7.40 -11.99 2.13
CA LEU A 254 -5.98 -11.75 2.02
C LEU A 254 -5.27 -11.95 3.37
N PRO A 255 -4.02 -12.45 3.37
CA PRO A 255 -3.24 -12.59 4.59
C PRO A 255 -2.88 -11.22 5.20
N THR A 256 -2.60 -11.22 6.50
CA THR A 256 -2.30 -9.98 7.25
C THR A 256 -0.99 -9.34 6.80
N ASP A 257 -0.03 -10.13 6.33
CA ASP A 257 1.27 -9.71 5.80
C ASP A 257 1.30 -9.56 4.26
N ALA A 258 0.12 -9.53 3.61
CA ALA A 258 0.02 -9.32 2.17
C ALA A 258 0.84 -8.12 1.69
N SER A 259 1.57 -8.33 0.59
CA SER A 259 2.36 -7.28 -0.06
C SER A 259 1.44 -6.17 -0.58
N LEU A 260 1.94 -4.93 -0.66
CA LEU A 260 1.18 -3.83 -1.27
C LEU A 260 0.81 -4.13 -2.73
N PRO A 261 1.71 -4.64 -3.61
CA PRO A 261 1.34 -5.05 -4.96
C PRO A 261 0.22 -6.11 -5.01
N LEU A 262 0.20 -7.08 -4.10
CA LEU A 262 -0.87 -8.07 -4.01
C LEU A 262 -2.22 -7.43 -3.67
N VAL A 263 -2.26 -6.57 -2.64
CA VAL A 263 -3.50 -5.88 -2.23
C VAL A 263 -4.03 -5.01 -3.37
N LEU A 264 -3.14 -4.26 -4.05
CA LEU A 264 -3.53 -3.44 -5.21
C LEU A 264 -3.96 -4.30 -6.39
N SER A 265 -3.37 -5.48 -6.58
CA SER A 265 -3.77 -6.40 -7.64
C SER A 265 -5.17 -6.94 -7.39
N VAL A 266 -5.51 -7.31 -6.14
CA VAL A 266 -6.88 -7.66 -5.76
C VAL A 266 -7.84 -6.50 -6.04
N LEU A 267 -7.46 -5.28 -5.65
CA LEU A 267 -8.30 -4.09 -5.83
C LEU A 267 -8.62 -3.81 -7.32
N PHE A 268 -7.72 -4.19 -8.23
CA PHE A 268 -7.81 -3.80 -9.65
C PHE A 268 -7.91 -4.96 -10.65
N HIS A 269 -7.83 -6.23 -10.25
CA HIS A 269 -7.80 -7.36 -11.18
C HIS A 269 -8.97 -7.34 -12.18
N ASP A 270 -10.14 -6.96 -11.70
CA ASP A 270 -11.39 -6.88 -12.45
C ASP A 270 -11.80 -5.46 -12.87
N ILE A 271 -10.92 -4.46 -12.71
CA ILE A 271 -11.25 -3.05 -12.99
C ILE A 271 -11.66 -2.82 -14.46
N GLY A 272 -11.25 -3.72 -15.36
CA GLY A 272 -11.61 -3.70 -16.78
C GLY A 272 -12.97 -4.29 -17.11
N LYS A 273 -13.65 -5.00 -16.18
CA LYS A 273 -14.93 -5.67 -16.45
C LYS A 273 -16.03 -4.70 -16.91
N PRO A 274 -16.28 -3.54 -16.26
CA PRO A 274 -17.30 -2.60 -16.71
C PRO A 274 -17.08 -2.11 -18.15
N ALA A 275 -15.83 -1.86 -18.54
CA ALA A 275 -15.47 -1.39 -19.89
C ALA A 275 -15.54 -2.48 -20.97
N THR A 276 -15.59 -3.76 -20.57
CA THR A 276 -15.59 -4.92 -21.46
C THR A 276 -16.87 -5.75 -21.36
N PHE A 277 -17.85 -5.26 -20.59
CA PHE A 277 -19.13 -5.93 -20.41
C PHE A 277 -19.80 -6.11 -21.77
N SER A 278 -20.18 -7.36 -22.05
CA SER A 278 -20.99 -7.73 -23.20
C SER A 278 -21.92 -8.86 -22.80
N TYR A 279 -23.09 -8.91 -23.41
CA TYR A 279 -24.04 -10.00 -23.23
C TYR A 279 -24.16 -10.78 -24.55
N ASP A 280 -24.02 -12.09 -24.46
CA ASP A 280 -24.16 -13.03 -25.55
C ASP A 280 -25.59 -13.60 -25.53
N PRO A 281 -26.47 -13.20 -26.48
CA PRO A 281 -27.86 -13.67 -26.49
C PRO A 281 -28.01 -15.15 -26.86
N ASP A 282 -27.04 -15.73 -27.57
CA ASP A 282 -27.13 -17.12 -28.04
C ASP A 282 -26.78 -18.11 -26.92
N GLU A 283 -25.85 -17.73 -26.05
CA GLU A 283 -25.46 -18.50 -24.86
C GLU A 283 -26.17 -18.04 -23.57
N ASP A 284 -27.00 -16.99 -23.63
CA ASP A 284 -27.63 -16.32 -22.49
C ASP A 284 -26.61 -16.02 -21.37
N ARG A 285 -25.51 -15.36 -21.75
CA ARG A 285 -24.32 -15.25 -20.88
C ARG A 285 -23.61 -13.91 -20.94
N ILE A 286 -23.22 -13.39 -19.78
CA ILE A 286 -22.33 -12.23 -19.62
C ILE A 286 -20.88 -12.60 -19.95
N ARG A 287 -20.19 -11.74 -20.70
CA ARG A 287 -18.78 -11.88 -21.10
C ARG A 287 -17.96 -10.62 -20.81
N PHE A 288 -16.68 -10.83 -20.47
CA PHE A 288 -15.69 -9.80 -20.15
C PHE A 288 -14.37 -10.05 -20.92
N ASN A 289 -14.46 -10.14 -22.24
CA ASN A 289 -13.32 -10.55 -23.06
C ASN A 289 -12.19 -9.49 -23.00
N GLY A 290 -11.00 -9.90 -22.58
CA GLY A 290 -9.81 -9.02 -22.50
C GLY A 290 -9.81 -8.03 -21.34
N HIS A 291 -10.68 -8.20 -20.34
CA HIS A 291 -10.74 -7.33 -19.16
C HIS A 291 -9.42 -7.32 -18.37
N ASP A 292 -8.65 -8.41 -18.38
CA ASP A 292 -7.32 -8.51 -17.77
C ASP A 292 -6.34 -7.51 -18.41
N LYS A 293 -6.33 -7.41 -19.74
CA LYS A 293 -5.43 -6.50 -20.48
C LYS A 293 -5.88 -5.04 -20.38
N ILE A 294 -7.18 -4.79 -20.49
CA ILE A 294 -7.73 -3.44 -20.32
C ILE A 294 -7.57 -2.99 -18.87
N GLY A 295 -7.85 -3.88 -17.92
CA GLY A 295 -7.66 -3.65 -16.49
C GLY A 295 -6.21 -3.31 -16.16
N ALA A 296 -5.25 -4.06 -16.68
CA ALA A 296 -3.82 -3.78 -16.49
C ALA A 296 -3.44 -2.35 -16.95
N LYS A 297 -3.93 -1.92 -18.12
CA LYS A 297 -3.70 -0.56 -18.63
C LYS A 297 -4.37 0.51 -17.76
N MET A 298 -5.56 0.23 -17.24
CA MET A 298 -6.24 1.13 -16.30
C MET A 298 -5.46 1.25 -14.98
N THR A 299 -4.99 0.12 -14.44
CA THR A 299 -4.16 0.04 -13.23
C THR A 299 -2.89 0.87 -13.36
N GLU A 300 -2.16 0.75 -14.47
CA GLU A 300 -0.97 1.56 -14.74
C GLU A 300 -1.29 3.07 -14.69
N GLY A 301 -2.41 3.49 -15.30
CA GLY A 301 -2.87 4.88 -15.29
C GLY A 301 -3.24 5.37 -13.88
N ILE A 302 -3.97 4.56 -13.12
CA ILE A 302 -4.38 4.86 -11.74
C ILE A 302 -3.15 5.02 -10.83
N LEU A 303 -2.24 4.06 -10.87
CA LEU A 303 -1.05 4.06 -10.01
C LEU A 303 -0.07 5.16 -10.39
N SER A 304 0.07 5.46 -11.70
CA SER A 304 0.84 6.61 -12.19
C SER A 304 0.26 7.94 -11.72
N ARG A 305 -1.07 8.09 -11.76
CA ARG A 305 -1.80 9.27 -11.24
C ARG A 305 -1.56 9.48 -9.75
N LEU A 306 -1.44 8.39 -9.00
CA LEU A 306 -1.12 8.40 -7.56
C LEU A 306 0.38 8.44 -7.24
N ARG A 307 1.25 8.50 -8.26
CA ARG A 307 2.71 8.63 -8.10
C ARG A 307 3.34 7.46 -7.33
N TYR A 308 2.86 6.25 -7.60
CA TYR A 308 3.56 5.04 -7.18
C TYR A 308 4.91 4.89 -7.91
N SER A 309 5.83 4.13 -7.31
CA SER A 309 7.09 3.78 -7.98
C SER A 309 6.86 2.77 -9.10
N ASN A 310 7.73 2.77 -10.12
CA ASN A 310 7.66 1.80 -11.22
C ASN A 310 7.64 0.35 -10.71
N ALA A 311 8.44 0.03 -9.68
CA ALA A 311 8.42 -1.32 -9.09
C ALA A 311 7.02 -1.76 -8.60
N VAL A 312 6.25 -0.87 -7.98
CA VAL A 312 4.87 -1.19 -7.54
C VAL A 312 3.93 -1.25 -8.75
N ILE A 313 4.08 -0.32 -9.71
CA ILE A 313 3.26 -0.28 -10.93
C ILE A 313 3.44 -1.56 -11.74
N ASP A 314 4.68 -1.94 -12.02
CA ASP A 314 5.06 -3.10 -12.83
C ASP A 314 4.56 -4.39 -12.16
N ALA A 315 4.80 -4.56 -10.85
CA ALA A 315 4.34 -5.73 -10.12
C ALA A 315 2.82 -5.86 -10.08
N THR A 316 2.10 -4.77 -9.79
CA THR A 316 0.63 -4.77 -9.75
C THR A 316 0.03 -5.00 -11.13
N THR A 317 0.58 -4.35 -12.16
CA THR A 317 0.11 -4.48 -13.54
C THR A 317 0.34 -5.90 -14.07
N ALA A 318 1.46 -6.54 -13.71
CA ALA A 318 1.69 -7.95 -14.01
C ALA A 318 0.64 -8.83 -13.34
N GLY A 319 0.37 -8.63 -12.04
CA GLY A 319 -0.70 -9.32 -11.30
C GLY A 319 -2.06 -9.25 -12.00
N VAL A 320 -2.51 -8.03 -12.31
CA VAL A 320 -3.77 -7.79 -13.02
C VAL A 320 -3.76 -8.38 -14.44
N SER A 321 -2.68 -8.24 -15.20
CA SER A 321 -2.60 -8.74 -16.58
C SER A 321 -2.58 -10.27 -16.65
N ASN A 322 -2.05 -10.93 -15.63
CA ASN A 322 -1.80 -12.38 -15.65
C ASN A 322 -2.86 -13.20 -14.91
N HIS A 323 -3.77 -12.60 -14.15
CA HIS A 323 -4.68 -13.33 -13.27
C HIS A 323 -5.52 -14.40 -14.00
N MET A 324 -5.95 -14.15 -15.24
CA MET A 324 -6.69 -15.13 -16.05
C MET A 324 -5.84 -16.29 -16.58
N ALA A 325 -4.51 -16.22 -16.53
CA ALA A 325 -3.64 -17.28 -17.04
C ALA A 325 -3.66 -18.55 -16.16
N PHE A 326 -4.04 -18.42 -14.88
CA PHE A 326 -4.09 -19.51 -13.92
C PHE A 326 -5.10 -20.60 -14.28
N LYS A 327 -6.18 -20.26 -15.00
CA LYS A 327 -7.22 -21.21 -15.41
C LYS A 327 -6.71 -22.34 -16.33
N ASP A 328 -5.58 -22.13 -17.02
CA ASP A 328 -5.04 -23.04 -18.04
C ASP A 328 -3.69 -23.67 -17.63
N VAL A 329 -3.26 -23.54 -16.37
CA VAL A 329 -1.93 -23.99 -15.92
C VAL A 329 -1.69 -25.48 -16.08
N GLN A 330 -2.70 -26.31 -15.84
CA GLN A 330 -2.61 -27.77 -16.04
C GLN A 330 -2.43 -28.17 -17.51
N LYS A 331 -2.74 -27.27 -18.46
CA LYS A 331 -2.57 -27.49 -19.90
C LYS A 331 -1.20 -26.99 -20.41
N MET A 332 -0.40 -26.36 -19.56
CA MET A 332 0.90 -25.82 -19.97
C MET A 332 1.94 -26.93 -20.11
N ARG A 333 2.68 -26.94 -21.22
CA ARG A 333 3.90 -27.75 -21.35
C ARG A 333 4.92 -27.35 -20.27
N ALA A 334 5.75 -28.30 -19.86
CA ALA A 334 6.73 -28.11 -18.77
C ALA A 334 7.58 -26.83 -18.91
N PRO A 335 8.14 -26.45 -20.09
CA PRO A 335 8.90 -25.20 -20.23
C PRO A 335 8.07 -23.95 -19.99
N LYS A 336 6.79 -23.97 -20.43
CA LYS A 336 5.89 -22.84 -20.23
C LYS A 336 5.51 -22.72 -18.76
N LEU A 337 5.23 -23.84 -18.10
CA LEU A 337 4.89 -23.88 -16.68
C LEU A 337 6.07 -23.42 -15.80
N LYS A 338 7.29 -23.93 -16.04
CA LYS A 338 8.49 -23.50 -15.32
C LYS A 338 8.76 -22.00 -15.48
N ARG A 339 8.64 -21.46 -16.70
CA ARG A 339 8.76 -20.01 -16.93
C ARG A 339 7.63 -19.19 -16.30
N PHE A 340 6.41 -19.74 -16.24
CA PHE A 340 5.28 -19.11 -15.57
C PHE A 340 5.53 -18.98 -14.07
N MET A 341 6.01 -20.06 -13.43
CA MET A 341 6.33 -20.10 -12.01
C MET A 341 7.58 -19.29 -11.63
N ALA A 342 8.50 -19.07 -12.58
CA ALA A 342 9.73 -18.33 -12.34
C ALA A 342 9.57 -16.79 -12.45
N ARG A 343 8.35 -16.28 -12.68
CA ARG A 343 8.10 -14.84 -12.68
C ARG A 343 8.33 -14.27 -11.29
N GLU A 344 8.89 -13.06 -11.22
CA GLU A 344 9.13 -12.36 -9.96
C GLU A 344 7.85 -12.18 -9.13
N THR A 345 6.71 -11.92 -9.79
CA THR A 345 5.39 -11.72 -9.18
C THR A 345 4.60 -13.01 -8.94
N PHE A 346 5.16 -14.18 -9.23
CA PHE A 346 4.40 -15.44 -9.23
C PHE A 346 3.70 -15.74 -7.90
N CYS A 347 4.36 -15.50 -6.75
CA CYS A 347 3.78 -15.77 -5.43
C CYS A 347 2.54 -14.90 -5.18
N ASP A 348 2.61 -13.61 -5.50
CA ASP A 348 1.48 -12.68 -5.37
C ASP A 348 0.38 -13.03 -6.39
N GLU A 349 0.74 -13.39 -7.63
CA GLU A 349 -0.20 -13.86 -8.65
C GLU A 349 -0.94 -15.15 -8.23
N LEU A 350 -0.24 -16.09 -7.60
CA LEU A 350 -0.82 -17.33 -7.09
C LEU A 350 -1.78 -17.08 -5.92
N GLU A 351 -1.42 -16.15 -5.02
CA GLU A 351 -2.27 -15.77 -3.91
C GLU A 351 -3.50 -15.00 -4.37
N LEU A 352 -3.36 -14.11 -5.36
CA LEU A 352 -4.48 -13.46 -6.05
C LEU A 352 -5.45 -14.50 -6.63
N HIS A 353 -4.93 -15.53 -7.31
CA HIS A 353 -5.76 -16.62 -7.84
C HIS A 353 -6.47 -17.40 -6.73
N ARG A 354 -5.80 -17.66 -5.60
CA ARG A 354 -6.40 -18.35 -4.45
C ARG A 354 -7.62 -17.59 -3.93
N VAL A 355 -7.46 -16.29 -3.63
CA VAL A 355 -8.55 -15.49 -3.07
C VAL A 355 -9.66 -15.23 -4.08
N ASP A 356 -9.36 -15.15 -5.38
CA ASP A 356 -10.38 -15.04 -6.45
C ASP A 356 -11.25 -16.30 -6.52
N CYS A 357 -10.64 -17.49 -6.46
CA CYS A 357 -11.39 -18.74 -6.41
C CYS A 357 -12.22 -18.86 -5.13
N GLU A 358 -11.66 -18.60 -3.96
CA GLU A 358 -12.37 -18.72 -2.68
C GLU A 358 -13.55 -17.74 -2.53
N SER A 359 -13.45 -16.57 -3.14
CA SER A 359 -14.52 -15.56 -3.13
C SER A 359 -15.60 -15.78 -4.20
N SER A 360 -15.38 -16.71 -5.13
CA SER A 360 -16.30 -17.00 -6.24
C SER A 360 -16.83 -18.44 -6.21
N ASN A 361 -16.28 -19.33 -7.04
CA ASN A 361 -16.76 -20.70 -7.24
C ASN A 361 -16.10 -21.75 -6.32
N GLY A 362 -15.07 -21.37 -5.56
CA GLY A 362 -14.36 -22.23 -4.62
C GLY A 362 -13.42 -23.26 -5.25
N ASN A 363 -13.21 -23.26 -6.58
CA ASN A 363 -12.35 -24.25 -7.24
C ASN A 363 -10.86 -23.92 -7.06
N LEU A 364 -10.22 -24.65 -6.15
CA LEU A 364 -8.79 -24.53 -5.85
C LEU A 364 -7.90 -25.57 -6.54
N GLU A 365 -8.40 -26.33 -7.53
CA GLU A 365 -7.62 -27.39 -8.19
C GLU A 365 -6.32 -26.85 -8.81
N ASN A 366 -6.39 -25.72 -9.53
CA ASN A 366 -5.22 -25.09 -10.14
C ASN A 366 -4.24 -24.52 -9.10
N TYR A 367 -4.76 -23.97 -8.00
CA TYR A 367 -3.95 -23.52 -6.88
C TYR A 367 -3.17 -24.69 -6.26
N HIS A 368 -3.85 -25.80 -5.93
CA HIS A 368 -3.21 -26.99 -5.37
C HIS A 368 -2.22 -27.63 -6.35
N PHE A 369 -2.54 -27.68 -7.64
CA PHE A 369 -1.62 -28.13 -8.68
C PHE A 369 -0.30 -27.32 -8.68
N LEU A 370 -0.39 -26.00 -8.63
CA LEU A 370 0.80 -25.13 -8.62
C LEU A 370 1.58 -25.23 -7.30
N ARG A 371 0.91 -25.38 -6.16
CA ARG A 371 1.55 -25.64 -4.87
C ARG A 371 2.35 -26.95 -4.89
N ASN A 372 1.77 -28.03 -5.40
CA ASN A 372 2.48 -29.31 -5.55
C ASN A 372 3.67 -29.18 -6.50
N LYS A 373 3.55 -28.39 -7.58
CA LYS A 373 4.66 -28.13 -8.51
C LYS A 373 5.78 -27.31 -7.89
N LEU A 374 5.47 -26.37 -6.98
CA LEU A 374 6.49 -25.65 -6.22
C LEU A 374 7.31 -26.61 -5.36
N GLU A 375 6.65 -27.55 -4.68
CA GLU A 375 7.33 -28.58 -3.88
C GLU A 375 8.15 -29.54 -4.76
N GLU A 376 7.61 -29.97 -5.91
CA GLU A 376 8.33 -30.82 -6.88
C GLU A 376 9.60 -30.16 -7.42
N PHE A 377 9.58 -28.84 -7.63
CA PHE A 377 10.71 -28.09 -8.15
C PHE A 377 11.59 -27.45 -7.06
N GLU A 378 11.36 -27.73 -5.78
CA GLU A 378 12.11 -27.07 -4.69
C GLU A 378 13.62 -27.40 -4.74
N SER A 379 13.97 -28.62 -5.17
CA SER A 379 15.36 -29.08 -5.24
C SER A 379 16.15 -28.58 -6.45
N GLU A 380 15.49 -27.95 -7.43
CA GLU A 380 16.11 -27.52 -8.68
C GLU A 380 15.68 -26.11 -9.09
N PRO A 381 16.56 -25.28 -9.66
CA PRO A 381 16.13 -23.97 -10.15
C PRO A 381 15.07 -24.14 -11.26
N LEU A 382 13.94 -23.43 -11.16
CA LEU A 382 12.87 -23.44 -12.17
C LEU A 382 13.40 -23.13 -13.58
N ILE A 383 14.36 -22.22 -13.68
CA ILE A 383 15.09 -21.92 -14.91
C ILE A 383 16.59 -22.14 -14.62
N PRO A 384 17.14 -23.32 -14.93
CA PRO A 384 18.58 -23.56 -14.83
C PRO A 384 19.36 -22.70 -15.85
N PRO A 385 20.66 -22.44 -15.61
CA PRO A 385 21.53 -21.82 -16.60
C PRO A 385 21.49 -22.60 -17.93
N PRO A 386 21.49 -21.90 -19.09
CA PRO A 386 21.49 -22.57 -20.39
C PRO A 386 22.68 -23.53 -20.53
N ILE A 387 22.42 -24.77 -20.95
CA ILE A 387 23.47 -25.77 -21.21
C ILE A 387 24.39 -25.34 -22.39
N ILE A 388 23.79 -24.67 -23.37
CA ILE A 388 24.50 -24.03 -24.49
C ILE A 388 24.14 -22.55 -24.57
N THR A 389 25.08 -21.77 -25.09
CA THR A 389 25.07 -20.31 -25.13
C THR A 389 25.41 -19.82 -26.54
N GLY A 390 25.35 -18.50 -26.76
CA GLY A 390 25.78 -17.93 -28.05
C GLY A 390 27.23 -18.23 -28.39
N HIS A 391 28.10 -18.44 -27.39
CA HIS A 391 29.50 -18.82 -27.63
C HIS A 391 29.61 -20.17 -28.34
N ASP A 392 28.77 -21.14 -27.96
CA ASP A 392 28.74 -22.48 -28.55
C ASP A 392 28.30 -22.48 -30.02
N LEU A 393 27.46 -21.50 -30.39
CA LEU A 393 27.03 -21.28 -31.77
C LEU A 393 28.16 -20.65 -32.60
N ILE A 394 28.91 -19.71 -32.01
CA ILE A 394 30.05 -19.04 -32.65
C ILE A 394 31.19 -20.03 -32.92
N GLU A 395 31.53 -20.89 -31.95
CA GLU A 395 32.57 -21.91 -32.10
C GLU A 395 32.27 -22.91 -33.24
N ARG A 396 30.99 -23.04 -33.63
CA ARG A 396 30.52 -23.89 -34.73
C ARG A 396 30.32 -23.16 -36.05
N GLU A 397 30.81 -21.93 -36.15
CA GLU A 397 30.75 -21.10 -37.36
C GLU A 397 29.32 -20.87 -37.88
N ILE A 398 28.32 -20.88 -36.99
CA ILE A 398 26.94 -20.60 -37.36
C ILE A 398 26.83 -19.09 -37.68
N PRO A 399 26.18 -18.67 -38.78
CA PRO A 399 26.04 -17.26 -39.10
C PRO A 399 25.11 -16.52 -38.13
N GLU A 400 25.56 -15.38 -37.58
CA GLU A 400 24.75 -14.53 -36.71
C GLU A 400 23.45 -14.06 -37.40
N GLY A 401 22.32 -14.17 -36.69
CA GLY A 401 21.02 -13.74 -37.20
C GLY A 401 19.84 -14.17 -36.32
N PRO A 402 18.59 -13.90 -36.72
CA PRO A 402 17.38 -14.23 -35.94
C PRO A 402 17.30 -15.70 -35.49
N ARG A 403 17.87 -16.63 -36.28
CA ARG A 403 17.95 -18.07 -36.00
C ARG A 403 18.72 -18.39 -34.71
N TYR A 404 19.65 -17.55 -34.25
CA TYR A 404 20.37 -17.73 -32.98
C TYR A 404 19.39 -17.79 -31.80
N GLY A 405 18.50 -16.81 -31.71
CA GLY A 405 17.55 -16.74 -30.60
C GLY A 405 16.52 -17.86 -30.64
N GLU A 406 16.22 -18.39 -31.83
CA GLU A 406 15.34 -19.56 -31.99
C GLU A 406 16.01 -20.84 -31.51
N ILE A 407 17.26 -21.10 -31.92
CA ILE A 407 18.04 -22.27 -31.50
C ILE A 407 18.25 -22.27 -29.99
N LEU A 408 18.70 -21.15 -29.41
CA LEU A 408 18.94 -21.06 -27.97
C LEU A 408 17.64 -21.22 -27.17
N ARG A 409 16.51 -20.66 -27.64
CA ARG A 409 15.21 -20.90 -27.00
C ARG A 409 14.79 -22.35 -27.07
N ARG A 410 14.96 -23.01 -28.22
CA ARG A 410 14.60 -24.42 -28.39
C ARG A 410 15.47 -25.33 -27.52
N ALA A 411 16.77 -25.06 -27.44
CA ALA A 411 17.68 -25.77 -26.53
C ALA A 411 17.23 -25.63 -25.07
N GLN A 412 16.87 -24.41 -24.67
CA GLN A 412 16.38 -24.14 -23.32
C GLN A 412 15.02 -24.83 -23.06
N ASP A 413 14.12 -24.90 -24.05
CA ASP A 413 12.86 -25.66 -23.94
C ASP A 413 13.14 -27.15 -23.69
N LEU A 414 14.03 -27.76 -24.48
CA LEU A 414 14.39 -29.17 -24.32
C LEU A 414 15.10 -29.44 -22.99
N GLN A 415 15.93 -28.50 -22.51
CA GLN A 415 16.52 -28.55 -21.17
C GLN A 415 15.44 -28.52 -20.08
N LEU A 416 14.45 -27.64 -20.20
CA LEU A 416 13.35 -27.53 -19.23
C LEU A 416 12.43 -28.77 -19.24
N GLU A 417 12.32 -29.46 -20.37
CA GLU A 417 11.63 -30.76 -20.54
C GLU A 417 12.44 -31.96 -20.02
N GLY A 418 13.72 -31.78 -19.65
CA GLY A 418 14.60 -32.87 -19.23
C GLY A 418 15.12 -33.74 -20.37
N ILE A 419 14.99 -33.28 -21.63
CA ILE A 419 15.50 -33.97 -22.82
C ILE A 419 17.00 -33.69 -22.98
N LEU A 420 17.43 -32.45 -22.76
CA LEU A 420 18.85 -32.09 -22.74
C LEU A 420 19.33 -31.98 -21.29
N THR A 421 20.15 -32.94 -20.87
CA THR A 421 20.62 -33.04 -19.48
C THR A 421 22.10 -32.70 -19.31
N SER A 422 22.88 -32.75 -20.38
CA SER A 422 24.31 -32.44 -20.36
C SER A 422 24.73 -31.58 -21.56
N ARG A 423 25.91 -30.96 -21.43
CA ARG A 423 26.54 -30.19 -22.51
C ARG A 423 26.80 -31.04 -23.74
N GLU A 424 27.21 -32.29 -23.55
CA GLU A 424 27.44 -33.22 -24.66
C GLU A 424 26.14 -33.48 -25.45
N ASP A 425 25.04 -33.79 -24.74
CA ASP A 425 23.73 -34.02 -25.35
C ASP A 425 23.25 -32.80 -26.16
N ALA A 426 23.41 -31.61 -25.59
CA ALA A 426 22.96 -30.37 -26.22
C ALA A 426 23.78 -30.02 -27.48
N LEU A 427 25.08 -30.32 -27.48
CA LEU A 427 25.93 -30.12 -28.64
C LEU A 427 25.61 -31.12 -29.76
N GLN A 428 25.33 -32.38 -29.42
CA GLN A 428 24.91 -33.39 -30.40
C GLN A 428 23.53 -33.06 -31.00
N TRP A 429 22.59 -32.61 -30.16
CA TRP A 429 21.30 -32.11 -30.63
C TRP A 429 21.47 -30.93 -31.59
N LEU A 430 22.36 -29.99 -31.26
CA LEU A 430 22.63 -28.82 -32.09
C LEU A 430 23.15 -29.21 -33.48
N GLU A 431 24.02 -30.23 -33.58
CA GLU A 431 24.49 -30.75 -34.87
C GLU A 431 23.35 -31.32 -35.73
N THR A 432 22.39 -31.99 -35.10
CA THR A 432 21.21 -32.56 -35.78
C THR A 432 20.21 -31.49 -36.22
N GLU A 433 20.11 -30.38 -35.48
CA GLU A 433 19.22 -29.25 -35.80
C GLU A 433 19.79 -28.36 -36.95
N LEU A 434 21.10 -28.48 -37.22
CA LEU A 434 21.80 -27.72 -38.25
C LEU A 434 21.92 -28.47 -39.58
N SER A 435 21.83 -29.81 -39.57
CA SER A 435 21.73 -30.66 -40.77
C SER A 435 20.35 -30.56 -41.41
#